data_AF-A0A507ZXF2-F1
#
_entry.id   AF-A0A507ZXF2-F1
#
_cell.length_a   1.000
_cell.length_b   1.000
_cell.length_c   1.000
_cell.angle_alpha   90.00
_cell.angle_beta   90.00
_cell.angle_gamma   90.00
#
_symmetry.space_group_name_H-M   'P 1'
#
loop_
_entity.id
_entity.type
_entity.pdbx_description
1 polymer ?
#
loop_
_entity_poly.entity_id
_entity_poly.type
_entity_poly.pdbx_seq_one_letter_code
_entity_poly.pdbx_strand_id
1 'polypeptide(L)'
;MKIGQWTLAAMLLAVVGGVSAQDQAKAPWEEYDKLIDKSSAITSLGPDLFGDNVDLYTGSLSFSATDVGLPGNNGLAVAVGRRYSVENHVPSRIDVDGYDLPFADWDLDVPKVSGVFATAWHDARCSGSAQPPTVQVSGKYFYAKDYWQGNQASLPGGGEMLLASAATPGPATGGPWRWTTDGQTWFSCLTTIKNGSGEGFLAMTADGTRYWFDWMAQYHEAQLEGGLPRRRNVLYATRVEDRFGNSVTYTYTNAYNARGRLTTISSSDGRTITLGYNGDGHVSTVGDGTRSWQYEYASVGTGKRTLTGVVLPDGSRWSIDFADFTAAGFGYNASQQAEDIYRSCFNPGDILYKSSVLGAIEHPSGARGEFTVTPHRHGRSNVPAQCENFTLPINSPNDDVAFYPINWDAYSLTAKQVSGPGLTTMAWSYEYGSSISWFNPPSGGGYPICQDQNGCEAPVCTDDSCAGTKVTTVTAPDGSWTRYTFGNSYRYNEGKMLRLQKGS
;
A
#
# COMPACT_ATOMS: atom_id res chain seq x y z
N MET A 1 54.83 -62.25 11.09
CA MET A 1 53.48 -62.67 10.64
C MET A 1 52.54 -61.51 10.92
N LYS A 2 52.07 -60.85 9.85
CA LYS A 2 51.13 -59.71 9.72
C LYS A 2 51.12 -58.60 10.80
N ILE A 3 51.66 -57.45 10.38
CA ILE A 3 51.52 -56.11 10.96
C ILE A 3 50.06 -55.66 10.82
N GLY A 4 49.43 -55.24 11.92
CA GLY A 4 48.11 -54.59 11.94
C GLY A 4 48.24 -53.18 12.46
N GLN A 5 48.21 -52.19 11.55
CA GLN A 5 48.12 -50.78 11.88
C GLN A 5 46.72 -50.45 12.39
N TRP A 6 46.65 -49.85 13.58
CA TRP A 6 45.44 -49.24 14.13
C TRP A 6 45.40 -47.77 13.71
N THR A 7 44.45 -47.41 12.87
CA THR A 7 44.10 -46.04 12.50
C THR A 7 43.28 -45.40 13.62
N LEU A 8 43.84 -44.39 14.29
CA LEU A 8 43.08 -43.43 15.10
C LEU A 8 42.36 -42.46 14.16
N ALA A 9 41.04 -42.52 14.12
CA ALA A 9 40.21 -41.51 13.48
C ALA A 9 39.98 -40.34 14.45
N ALA A 10 40.52 -39.16 14.11
CA ALA A 10 40.24 -37.92 14.80
C ALA A 10 38.84 -37.41 14.41
N MET A 11 37.91 -37.32 15.38
CA MET A 11 36.65 -36.59 15.21
C MET A 11 36.96 -35.09 15.22
N LEU A 12 36.91 -34.45 14.05
CA LEU A 12 36.73 -33.00 13.97
C LEU A 12 35.28 -32.67 14.34
N LEU A 13 35.06 -32.11 15.53
CA LEU A 13 33.84 -31.37 15.83
C LEU A 13 33.88 -30.06 15.04
N ALA A 14 33.17 -30.01 13.92
CA ALA A 14 32.86 -28.75 13.25
C ALA A 14 31.84 -27.99 14.12
N VAL A 15 32.31 -26.98 14.85
CA VAL A 15 31.43 -25.94 15.42
C VAL A 15 30.87 -25.18 14.23
N VAL A 16 29.69 -25.60 13.76
CA VAL A 16 28.87 -24.79 12.86
C VAL A 16 28.40 -23.61 13.71
N GLY A 17 29.11 -22.48 13.60
CA GLY A 17 28.62 -21.21 14.07
C GLY A 17 27.30 -20.94 13.35
N GLY A 18 26.19 -21.11 14.07
CA GLY A 18 24.90 -20.67 13.59
C GLY A 18 24.99 -19.16 13.35
N VAL A 19 25.04 -18.77 12.09
CA VAL A 19 24.70 -17.40 11.70
C VAL A 19 23.23 -17.26 12.04
N SER A 20 22.95 -16.68 13.20
CA SER A 20 21.61 -16.19 13.51
C SER A 20 21.28 -15.19 12.41
N ALA A 21 20.36 -15.53 11.51
CA ALA A 21 19.74 -14.54 10.66
C ALA A 21 19.07 -13.53 11.61
N GLN A 22 19.68 -12.36 11.79
CA GLN A 22 19.01 -11.27 12.47
C GLN A 22 17.76 -10.95 11.67
N ASP A 23 16.63 -11.10 12.33
CA ASP A 23 15.30 -10.66 11.91
C ASP A 23 15.40 -9.23 11.36
N GLN A 24 15.49 -9.05 10.03
CA GLN A 24 15.45 -7.72 9.43
C GLN A 24 14.02 -7.23 9.52
N ALA A 25 13.77 -6.48 10.59
CA ALA A 25 12.60 -5.68 10.82
C ALA A 25 12.71 -4.40 9.99
N LYS A 26 11.57 -3.82 9.57
CA LYS A 26 11.59 -2.56 8.83
C LYS A 26 11.98 -1.41 9.72
N ALA A 27 12.94 -0.60 9.27
CA ALA A 27 13.23 0.67 9.93
C ALA A 27 12.18 1.73 9.54
N PRO A 28 11.90 2.73 10.40
CA PRO A 28 10.84 3.71 10.14
C PRO A 28 10.99 4.47 8.81
N TRP A 29 12.23 4.75 8.39
CA TRP A 29 12.50 5.46 7.13
C TRP A 29 12.23 4.64 5.88
N GLU A 30 12.15 3.31 5.98
CA GLU A 30 11.82 2.41 4.87
C GLU A 30 10.31 2.40 4.55
N GLU A 31 9.51 3.11 5.36
CA GLU A 31 8.06 3.25 5.20
C GLU A 31 7.62 4.73 5.12
N TYR A 32 8.55 5.66 4.86
CA TYR A 32 8.20 7.08 4.67
C TYR A 32 7.27 7.32 3.48
N ASP A 33 7.29 6.44 2.48
CA ASP A 33 6.34 6.44 1.37
C ASP A 33 4.89 6.29 1.86
N LYS A 34 4.65 5.44 2.87
CA LYS A 34 3.32 5.23 3.47
C LYS A 34 2.78 6.44 4.21
N LEU A 35 3.64 7.38 4.62
CA LEU A 35 3.25 8.62 5.31
C LEU A 35 2.93 9.77 4.34
N ILE A 36 3.30 9.62 3.07
CA ILE A 36 3.13 10.62 2.02
C ILE A 36 2.41 9.96 0.86
N ASP A 37 1.25 9.38 1.16
CA ASP A 37 0.33 8.93 0.13
C ASP A 37 -0.75 9.98 -0.08
N LYS A 38 -0.62 10.72 -1.17
CA LYS A 38 -1.70 11.52 -1.73
C LYS A 38 -1.84 11.08 -3.17
N SER A 39 -2.89 10.31 -3.45
CA SER A 39 -3.23 9.92 -4.82
C SER A 39 -3.51 11.19 -5.64
N SER A 40 -2.49 11.70 -6.34
CA SER A 40 -2.54 13.00 -6.99
C SER A 40 -2.35 12.80 -8.49
N ALA A 41 -3.48 12.58 -9.16
CA ALA A 41 -3.62 12.25 -10.58
C ALA A 41 -3.18 10.81 -10.94
N ILE A 42 -4.05 9.85 -10.59
CA ILE A 42 -4.01 8.49 -11.13
C ILE A 42 -4.48 8.53 -12.59
N THR A 43 -3.70 7.94 -13.49
CA THR A 43 -4.09 7.79 -14.90
C THR A 43 -3.60 6.46 -15.46
N SER A 44 -4.34 5.95 -16.45
CA SER A 44 -3.83 5.01 -17.45
C SER A 44 -3.30 5.83 -18.64
N LEU A 45 -2.11 5.51 -19.17
CA LEU A 45 -1.56 6.17 -20.36
C LEU A 45 -1.47 5.18 -21.53
N GLY A 46 -2.01 5.57 -22.69
CA GLY A 46 -2.23 4.67 -23.82
C GLY A 46 -3.53 3.89 -23.67
N PRO A 47 -3.69 2.75 -24.38
CA PRO A 47 -4.84 1.87 -24.20
C PRO A 47 -4.92 1.39 -22.75
N ASP A 48 -6.06 1.61 -22.10
CA ASP A 48 -6.40 1.03 -20.79
C ASP A 48 -6.81 -0.44 -20.97
N LEU A 49 -5.87 -1.23 -21.51
CA LEU A 49 -6.10 -2.63 -21.86
C LEU A 49 -5.70 -3.57 -20.72
N PHE A 50 -4.75 -3.18 -19.88
CA PHE A 50 -4.15 -4.04 -18.86
C PHE A 50 -4.58 -3.69 -17.43
N GLY A 51 -5.44 -2.67 -17.28
CA GLY A 51 -5.89 -2.17 -15.99
C GLY A 51 -4.81 -1.44 -15.19
N ASP A 52 -3.74 -0.99 -15.86
CA ASP A 52 -2.63 -0.29 -15.22
C ASP A 52 -3.01 1.14 -14.82
N ASN A 53 -2.60 1.52 -13.62
CA ASN A 53 -2.84 2.81 -13.00
C ASN A 53 -1.52 3.35 -12.47
N VAL A 54 -1.17 4.56 -12.89
CA VAL A 54 0.05 5.25 -12.46
C VAL A 54 -0.33 6.49 -11.69
N ASP A 55 0.11 6.59 -10.44
CA ASP A 55 0.12 7.87 -9.73
C ASP A 55 1.24 8.73 -10.32
N LEU A 56 0.90 9.84 -10.97
CA LEU A 56 1.90 10.69 -11.62
C LEU A 56 2.71 11.53 -10.64
N TYR A 57 2.27 11.68 -9.40
CA TYR A 57 3.04 12.32 -8.35
C TYR A 57 4.12 11.38 -7.82
N THR A 58 3.80 10.15 -7.44
CA THR A 58 4.78 9.19 -6.84
C THR A 58 5.40 8.22 -7.87
N GLY A 59 4.85 8.12 -9.06
CA GLY A 59 5.21 7.08 -10.02
C GLY A 59 4.76 5.67 -9.62
N SER A 60 4.04 5.50 -8.51
CA SER A 60 3.56 4.21 -8.04
C SER A 60 2.70 3.54 -9.10
N LEU A 61 3.03 2.29 -9.42
CA LEU A 61 2.31 1.47 -10.39
C LEU A 61 1.36 0.51 -9.65
N SER A 62 0.12 0.50 -10.09
CA SER A 62 -0.90 -0.45 -9.63
C SER A 62 -1.70 -0.99 -10.81
N PHE A 63 -2.44 -2.07 -10.57
CA PHE A 63 -3.30 -2.70 -11.55
C PHE A 63 -4.65 -3.03 -10.94
N SER A 64 -5.71 -2.89 -11.71
CA SER A 64 -7.06 -3.26 -11.32
C SER A 64 -7.77 -3.97 -12.46
N ALA A 65 -8.43 -5.08 -12.17
CA ALA A 65 -9.27 -5.80 -13.14
C ALA A 65 -10.59 -6.21 -12.50
N THR A 66 -11.70 -6.03 -13.23
CA THR A 66 -12.99 -6.65 -12.89
C THR A 66 -13.14 -7.91 -13.71
N ASP A 67 -13.08 -9.07 -13.06
CA ASP A 67 -13.13 -10.36 -13.76
C ASP A 67 -14.59 -10.76 -14.06
N VAL A 68 -15.48 -10.53 -13.09
CA VAL A 68 -16.91 -10.86 -13.17
C VAL A 68 -17.73 -9.65 -12.80
N GLY A 69 -18.68 -9.27 -13.65
CA GLY A 69 -19.68 -8.25 -13.35
C GLY A 69 -21.04 -8.68 -13.89
N LEU A 70 -22.05 -8.66 -13.02
CA LEU A 70 -23.42 -9.02 -13.39
C LEU A 70 -24.27 -7.75 -13.51
N PRO A 71 -24.74 -7.38 -14.73
CA PRO A 71 -25.64 -6.24 -14.89
C PRO A 71 -26.96 -6.54 -14.17
N GLY A 72 -27.47 -5.55 -13.43
CA GLY A 72 -28.69 -5.67 -12.65
C GLY A 72 -29.72 -4.61 -13.00
N ASN A 73 -30.80 -4.58 -12.22
CA ASN A 73 -31.86 -3.56 -12.34
C ASN A 73 -31.60 -2.31 -11.49
N ASN A 74 -30.47 -2.27 -10.78
CA ASN A 74 -30.05 -1.18 -9.91
C ASN A 74 -28.53 -0.94 -10.03
N GLY A 75 -28.07 0.20 -9.50
CA GLY A 75 -26.68 0.64 -9.61
C GLY A 75 -25.68 -0.07 -8.69
N LEU A 76 -26.13 -0.99 -7.82
CA LEU A 76 -25.22 -1.71 -6.93
C LEU A 76 -24.45 -2.78 -7.70
N ALA A 77 -23.13 -2.73 -7.54
CA ALA A 77 -22.22 -3.66 -8.17
C ALA A 77 -22.37 -5.07 -7.56
N VAL A 78 -22.61 -6.04 -8.44
CA VAL A 78 -22.42 -7.47 -8.16
C VAL A 78 -21.26 -7.90 -9.02
N ALA A 79 -20.06 -7.74 -8.48
CA ALA A 79 -18.82 -7.92 -9.20
C ALA A 79 -17.72 -8.49 -8.31
N VAL A 80 -16.78 -9.20 -8.94
CA VAL A 80 -15.51 -9.60 -8.35
C VAL A 80 -14.41 -8.97 -9.19
N GLY A 81 -13.56 -8.20 -8.51
CA GLY A 81 -12.35 -7.65 -9.08
C GLY A 81 -11.14 -7.94 -8.21
N ARG A 82 -9.98 -7.58 -8.74
CA ARG A 82 -8.69 -7.77 -8.10
C ARG A 82 -7.81 -6.54 -8.30
N ARG A 83 -6.99 -6.24 -7.29
CA ARG A 83 -6.04 -5.11 -7.31
C ARG A 83 -4.64 -5.55 -6.94
N TYR A 84 -3.65 -4.96 -7.58
CA TYR A 84 -2.23 -5.16 -7.30
C TYR A 84 -1.54 -3.81 -7.20
N SER A 85 -0.60 -3.69 -6.27
CA SER A 85 0.29 -2.52 -6.17
C SER A 85 1.72 -3.02 -6.10
N VAL A 86 2.62 -2.36 -6.84
CA VAL A 86 4.06 -2.62 -6.68
C VAL A 86 4.51 -1.96 -5.39
N GLU A 87 4.92 -2.76 -4.41
CA GLU A 87 5.35 -2.29 -3.09
C GLU A 87 6.84 -2.60 -2.85
N ASN A 88 7.46 -1.87 -1.90
CA ASN A 88 8.80 -2.21 -1.43
C ASN A 88 8.71 -3.34 -0.39
N HIS A 89 8.91 -4.59 -0.79
CA HIS A 89 8.94 -5.71 0.14
C HIS A 89 10.31 -5.85 0.81
N VAL A 90 10.35 -6.42 2.01
CA VAL A 90 11.64 -6.75 2.66
C VAL A 90 12.32 -7.88 1.88
N PRO A 91 13.47 -7.65 1.21
CA PRO A 91 14.05 -8.64 0.27
C PRO A 91 14.43 -9.97 0.93
N SER A 92 14.75 -9.93 2.23
CA SER A 92 15.23 -11.06 3.03
C SER A 92 14.11 -11.87 3.70
N ARG A 93 12.84 -11.46 3.57
CA ARG A 93 11.70 -12.07 4.27
C ARG A 93 10.70 -12.71 3.32
N ILE A 94 10.37 -13.96 3.63
CA ILE A 94 9.52 -14.81 2.79
C ILE A 94 8.04 -14.72 3.19
N ASP A 95 7.73 -14.39 4.45
CA ASP A 95 6.42 -14.71 5.05
C ASP A 95 5.60 -13.49 5.51
N VAL A 96 6.11 -12.26 5.32
CA VAL A 96 5.74 -11.16 6.23
C VAL A 96 4.97 -10.00 5.58
N ASP A 97 5.01 -9.82 4.25
CA ASP A 97 4.38 -8.66 3.58
C ASP A 97 3.63 -9.05 2.29
N GLY A 98 2.31 -8.86 2.24
CA GLY A 98 1.58 -8.76 0.97
C GLY A 98 1.31 -10.04 0.16
N TYR A 99 1.78 -11.22 0.58
CA TYR A 99 1.66 -12.48 -0.19
C TYR A 99 0.53 -13.42 0.25
N ASP A 100 -0.21 -13.08 1.31
CA ASP A 100 -1.31 -13.88 1.86
C ASP A 100 -2.71 -13.33 1.49
N LEU A 101 -2.79 -12.59 0.39
CA LEU A 101 -4.04 -11.99 -0.09
C LEU A 101 -4.97 -13.05 -0.71
N PRO A 102 -6.25 -12.71 -0.92
CA PRO A 102 -7.22 -13.65 -1.50
C PRO A 102 -6.78 -14.23 -2.85
N PHE A 103 -6.02 -13.46 -3.66
CA PHE A 103 -5.42 -13.91 -4.91
C PHE A 103 -3.88 -13.91 -4.82
N ALA A 104 -3.34 -14.35 -3.68
CA ALA A 104 -1.92 -14.38 -3.35
C ALA A 104 -1.28 -12.99 -3.18
N ASP A 105 -0.78 -12.41 -4.25
CA ASP A 105 -0.18 -11.08 -4.34
C ASP A 105 -1.19 -10.02 -4.83
N TRP A 106 -2.38 -10.45 -5.26
CA TRP A 106 -3.49 -9.57 -5.60
C TRP A 106 -4.55 -9.56 -4.49
N ASP A 107 -5.02 -8.36 -4.14
CA ASP A 107 -6.11 -8.17 -3.20
C ASP A 107 -7.47 -8.33 -3.88
N LEU A 108 -8.47 -8.75 -3.11
CA LEU A 108 -9.87 -8.78 -3.53
C LEU A 108 -10.43 -7.35 -3.51
N ASP A 109 -10.96 -6.92 -4.66
CA ASP A 109 -11.59 -5.62 -4.82
C ASP A 109 -13.06 -5.68 -4.41
N VAL A 110 -13.29 -5.54 -3.11
CA VAL A 110 -14.62 -5.39 -2.51
C VAL A 110 -14.57 -4.30 -1.43
N PRO A 111 -15.71 -3.68 -1.09
CA PRO A 111 -15.71 -2.60 -0.12
C PRO A 111 -15.11 -3.02 1.23
N LYS A 112 -14.17 -2.24 1.75
CA LYS A 112 -13.52 -2.51 3.04
C LYS A 112 -12.97 -1.25 3.71
N VAL A 113 -12.78 -1.33 5.03
CA VAL A 113 -11.99 -0.38 5.82
C VAL A 113 -10.79 -1.10 6.40
N SER A 114 -9.60 -0.52 6.34
CA SER A 114 -8.37 -1.15 6.82
C SER A 114 -7.45 -0.20 7.59
N GLY A 115 -6.54 -0.78 8.39
CA GLY A 115 -5.45 -0.07 9.04
C GLY A 115 -4.39 -1.05 9.57
N VAL A 116 -3.17 -0.57 9.79
CA VAL A 116 -2.07 -1.36 10.38
C VAL A 116 -1.96 -1.06 11.87
N PHE A 117 -1.94 -2.11 12.68
CA PHE A 117 -1.94 -2.02 14.15
C PHE A 117 -0.91 -2.96 14.77
N ALA A 118 -0.56 -2.71 16.04
CA ALA A 118 0.19 -3.65 16.86
C ALA A 118 -0.63 -4.92 17.17
N THR A 119 -0.67 -5.84 16.21
CA THR A 119 -1.41 -7.11 16.16
C THR A 119 -2.94 -7.04 16.17
N ALA A 120 -3.58 -6.20 16.97
CA ALA A 120 -5.04 -6.15 17.08
C ALA A 120 -5.60 -4.73 16.95
N TRP A 121 -6.80 -4.62 16.41
CA TRP A 121 -7.57 -3.38 16.38
C TRP A 121 -8.55 -3.35 17.58
N HIS A 122 -8.31 -2.43 18.51
CA HIS A 122 -9.07 -2.29 19.77
C HIS A 122 -10.59 -2.32 19.58
N ASP A 123 -11.38 -2.89 20.50
CA ASP A 123 -12.82 -3.08 20.28
C ASP A 123 -13.60 -1.77 20.02
N ALA A 124 -13.21 -0.65 20.62
CA ALA A 124 -13.85 0.65 20.38
C ALA A 124 -13.33 1.35 19.09
N ARG A 125 -13.22 0.61 17.98
CA ARG A 125 -12.57 1.02 16.71
C ARG A 125 -13.13 2.30 16.14
N CYS A 126 -14.44 2.45 16.25
CA CYS A 126 -15.16 3.52 15.62
C CYS A 126 -15.36 4.68 16.60
N SER A 127 -15.73 4.43 17.85
CA SER A 127 -16.10 5.46 18.84
C SER A 127 -14.94 5.91 19.74
N GLY A 128 -13.95 5.05 19.96
CA GLY A 128 -12.77 5.28 20.79
C GLY A 128 -11.71 6.15 20.12
N SER A 129 -10.55 6.35 20.76
CA SER A 129 -9.45 7.15 20.19
C SER A 129 -9.18 6.76 18.73
N ALA A 130 -9.05 7.76 17.86
CA ALA A 130 -8.73 7.53 16.46
C ALA A 130 -7.34 6.90 16.31
N GLN A 131 -6.38 7.43 17.06
CA GLN A 131 -5.03 6.91 17.11
C GLN A 131 -4.96 5.70 18.04
N PRO A 132 -4.29 4.61 17.63
CA PRO A 132 -4.03 3.48 18.51
C PRO A 132 -3.03 3.85 19.64
N PRO A 133 -2.97 3.09 20.74
CA PRO A 133 -2.19 3.46 21.93
C PRO A 133 -0.67 3.30 21.73
N THR A 134 0.14 3.92 22.58
CA THR A 134 1.57 3.58 22.67
C THR A 134 1.73 2.12 23.11
N VAL A 135 2.64 1.40 22.45
CA VAL A 135 2.96 -0.01 22.75
C VAL A 135 4.40 -0.11 23.22
N GLN A 136 4.66 -0.99 24.18
CA GLN A 136 6.02 -1.27 24.66
C GLN A 136 6.42 -2.71 24.33
N VAL A 137 7.55 -2.88 23.65
CA VAL A 137 8.14 -4.20 23.34
C VAL A 137 9.59 -4.20 23.80
N SER A 138 9.96 -5.14 24.66
CA SER A 138 11.34 -5.31 25.15
C SER A 138 11.98 -4.02 25.69
N GLY A 139 11.18 -3.18 26.37
CA GLY A 139 11.63 -1.90 26.94
C GLY A 139 11.62 -0.70 25.97
N LYS A 140 11.41 -0.92 24.66
CA LYS A 140 11.26 0.14 23.65
C LYS A 140 9.80 0.57 23.53
N TYR A 141 9.57 1.87 23.41
CA TYR A 141 8.24 2.45 23.18
C TYR A 141 8.01 2.71 21.69
N PHE A 142 6.83 2.34 21.22
CA PHE A 142 6.33 2.60 19.87
C PHE A 142 5.06 3.44 20.00
N TYR A 143 5.08 4.65 19.43
CA TYR A 143 3.94 5.53 19.35
C TYR A 143 3.07 5.19 18.13
N ALA A 144 1.82 5.64 18.13
CA ALA A 144 0.86 5.37 17.05
C ALA A 144 1.44 5.60 15.65
N LYS A 145 2.09 6.75 15.44
CA LYS A 145 2.69 7.16 14.17
C LYS A 145 3.79 6.22 13.65
N ASP A 146 4.40 5.43 14.53
CA ASP A 146 5.48 4.52 14.13
C ASP A 146 4.92 3.32 13.37
N TYR A 147 3.66 2.93 13.65
CA TYR A 147 3.07 1.71 13.11
C TYR A 147 1.70 1.87 12.44
N TRP A 148 1.07 3.03 12.55
CA TRP A 148 -0.28 3.32 12.02
C TRP A 148 -0.27 4.59 11.16
N GLN A 149 -0.75 4.45 9.92
CA GLN A 149 -0.79 5.51 8.89
C GLN A 149 -2.22 5.95 8.56
N GLY A 150 -3.10 5.97 9.57
CA GLY A 150 -4.53 6.25 9.36
C GLY A 150 -5.35 5.00 9.03
N ASN A 151 -6.67 5.18 9.04
CA ASN A 151 -7.59 4.17 8.54
C ASN A 151 -7.96 4.51 7.09
N GLN A 152 -8.00 3.51 6.22
CA GLN A 152 -8.27 3.66 4.80
C GLN A 152 -9.58 2.99 4.44
N ALA A 153 -10.46 3.68 3.72
CA ALA A 153 -11.74 3.15 3.27
C ALA A 153 -11.70 2.94 1.74
N SER A 154 -11.79 1.70 1.30
CA SER A 154 -11.87 1.35 -0.12
C SER A 154 -13.32 1.12 -0.52
N LEU A 155 -13.94 2.14 -1.12
CA LEU A 155 -15.29 2.15 -1.67
C LEU A 155 -15.44 3.40 -2.57
N PRO A 156 -16.51 3.53 -3.38
CA PRO A 156 -16.80 4.79 -4.06
C PRO A 156 -16.87 5.97 -3.08
N GLY A 157 -16.10 7.03 -3.33
CA GLY A 157 -15.97 8.17 -2.40
C GLY A 157 -15.20 7.85 -1.12
N GLY A 158 -14.50 6.72 -1.07
CA GLY A 158 -13.58 6.35 0.00
C GLY A 158 -12.26 7.14 -0.03
N GLY A 159 -11.27 6.67 0.71
CA GLY A 159 -9.98 7.32 0.92
C GLY A 159 -9.53 7.25 2.38
N GLU A 160 -8.60 8.12 2.75
CA GLU A 160 -8.20 8.28 4.15
C GLU A 160 -9.39 8.72 5.00
N MET A 161 -9.60 8.04 6.12
CA MET A 161 -10.64 8.39 7.09
C MET A 161 -10.12 9.44 8.07
N LEU A 162 -10.71 10.62 8.00
CA LEU A 162 -10.44 11.75 8.89
C LEU A 162 -11.50 11.85 9.96
N LEU A 163 -11.13 12.34 11.15
CA LEU A 163 -12.11 12.70 12.16
C LEU A 163 -12.96 13.87 11.66
N ALA A 164 -14.28 13.70 11.73
CA ALA A 164 -15.22 14.74 11.33
C ALA A 164 -15.17 15.91 12.32
N SER A 165 -14.94 17.12 11.81
CA SER A 165 -15.15 18.35 12.57
C SER A 165 -16.62 18.70 12.64
N ALA A 166 -17.07 19.26 13.76
CA ALA A 166 -18.44 19.78 13.89
C ALA A 166 -18.75 20.91 12.89
N ALA A 167 -17.73 21.56 12.34
CA ALA A 167 -17.88 22.61 11.32
C ALA A 167 -18.05 22.05 9.90
N THR A 168 -17.74 20.77 9.66
CA THR A 168 -17.88 20.13 8.34
C THR A 168 -19.35 19.75 8.13
N PRO A 169 -20.04 20.30 7.12
CA PRO A 169 -21.43 19.96 6.86
C PRO A 169 -21.56 18.47 6.50
N GLY A 170 -22.24 17.71 7.36
CA GLY A 170 -22.49 16.29 7.16
C GLY A 170 -23.97 15.95 7.00
N PRO A 171 -24.31 14.67 6.76
CA PRO A 171 -25.69 14.25 6.59
C PRO A 171 -26.53 14.51 7.84
N ALA A 172 -27.73 15.07 7.64
CA ALA A 172 -28.61 15.49 8.74
C ALA A 172 -29.24 14.33 9.54
N THR A 173 -29.25 13.12 8.99
CA THR A 173 -29.88 11.93 9.57
C THR A 173 -28.96 10.71 9.43
N GLY A 174 -29.09 9.71 10.30
CA GLY A 174 -28.29 8.47 10.25
C GLY A 174 -26.99 8.50 11.06
N GLY A 175 -26.69 9.62 11.74
CA GLY A 175 -25.55 9.77 12.64
C GLY A 175 -25.77 9.17 14.04
N PRO A 176 -24.86 9.46 15.01
CA PRO A 176 -23.78 10.44 14.93
C PRO A 176 -22.66 10.01 13.96
N TRP A 177 -22.20 10.97 13.14
CA TRP A 177 -21.09 10.74 12.21
C TRP A 177 -19.78 11.16 12.85
N ARG A 178 -18.80 10.25 12.86
CA ARG A 178 -17.52 10.47 13.54
C ARG A 178 -16.35 10.61 12.60
N TRP A 179 -16.43 9.96 11.43
CA TRP A 179 -15.39 10.00 10.44
C TRP A 179 -15.93 10.46 9.09
N THR A 180 -15.07 11.05 8.28
CA THR A 180 -15.35 11.43 6.90
C THR A 180 -14.13 11.17 6.01
N THR A 181 -14.35 11.02 4.71
CA THR A 181 -13.31 11.07 3.68
C THR A 181 -13.39 12.40 2.90
N ASP A 182 -12.40 12.66 2.05
CA ASP A 182 -12.43 13.75 1.06
C ASP A 182 -13.53 13.55 0.00
N GLY A 183 -13.87 12.31 -0.32
CA GLY A 183 -15.01 11.91 -1.14
C GLY A 183 -16.39 12.11 -0.49
N GLN A 184 -16.47 12.76 0.67
CA GLN A 184 -17.70 13.04 1.42
C GLN A 184 -18.48 11.76 1.82
N THR A 185 -17.76 10.68 2.10
CA THR A 185 -18.34 9.49 2.74
C THR A 185 -18.26 9.65 4.25
N TRP A 186 -19.38 9.44 4.94
CA TRP A 186 -19.49 9.62 6.39
C TRP A 186 -19.65 8.30 7.12
N PHE A 187 -19.01 8.14 8.27
CA PHE A 187 -19.03 6.89 9.03
C PHE A 187 -19.57 7.07 10.44
N SER A 188 -20.49 6.20 10.82
CA SER A 188 -21.00 6.01 12.17
C SER A 188 -20.65 4.61 12.70
N CYS A 189 -20.89 4.37 13.98
CA CYS A 189 -20.41 3.16 14.65
C CYS A 189 -21.49 2.09 14.71
N LEU A 190 -21.13 0.88 14.26
CA LEU A 190 -21.87 -0.33 14.56
C LEU A 190 -21.38 -0.89 15.90
N THR A 191 -22.27 -1.38 16.74
CA THR A 191 -21.93 -1.82 18.09
C THR A 191 -21.08 -3.10 18.12
N THR A 192 -21.29 -3.99 17.15
CA THR A 192 -20.65 -5.31 17.08
C THR A 192 -20.39 -5.72 15.65
N ILE A 193 -19.24 -6.34 15.39
CA ILE A 193 -18.97 -7.07 14.14
C ILE A 193 -19.57 -8.48 14.19
N LYS A 194 -19.72 -9.12 13.04
CA LYS A 194 -20.40 -10.42 12.88
C LYS A 194 -19.53 -11.64 13.19
N ASN A 195 -18.20 -11.53 13.10
CA ASN A 195 -17.28 -12.66 13.26
C ASN A 195 -16.24 -12.47 14.37
N GLY A 196 -16.47 -11.53 15.29
CA GLY A 196 -15.56 -11.21 16.40
C GLY A 196 -16.17 -10.21 17.40
N SER A 197 -15.34 -9.63 18.26
CA SER A 197 -15.75 -8.62 19.25
C SER A 197 -15.68 -7.19 18.69
N GLY A 198 -16.23 -6.22 19.42
CA GLY A 198 -16.05 -4.80 19.17
C GLY A 198 -16.79 -4.23 17.96
N GLU A 199 -16.60 -2.94 17.73
CA GLU A 199 -17.38 -2.10 16.82
C GLU A 199 -17.03 -2.27 15.33
N GLY A 200 -18.03 -2.12 14.47
CA GLY A 200 -17.86 -1.96 13.03
C GLY A 200 -18.08 -0.53 12.57
N PHE A 201 -18.06 -0.31 11.26
CA PHE A 201 -18.39 0.99 10.66
C PHE A 201 -19.63 0.89 9.77
N LEU A 202 -20.55 1.85 9.91
CA LEU A 202 -21.61 2.10 8.96
C LEU A 202 -21.21 3.32 8.15
N ALA A 203 -20.94 3.15 6.86
CA ALA A 203 -20.67 4.28 5.97
C ALA A 203 -21.92 4.70 5.20
N MET A 204 -21.97 5.98 4.86
CA MET A 204 -22.94 6.55 3.94
C MET A 204 -22.22 7.47 2.95
N THR A 205 -22.29 7.10 1.68
CA THR A 205 -21.71 7.88 0.57
C THR A 205 -22.60 9.07 0.20
N ALA A 206 -22.08 9.99 -0.60
CA ALA A 206 -22.79 11.21 -1.01
C ALA A 206 -24.11 10.93 -1.78
N ASP A 207 -24.23 9.78 -2.43
CA ASP A 207 -25.45 9.31 -3.09
C ASP A 207 -26.44 8.60 -2.14
N GLY A 208 -26.16 8.57 -0.83
CA GLY A 208 -27.00 7.92 0.18
C GLY A 208 -26.91 6.41 0.21
N THR A 209 -25.99 5.79 -0.55
CA THR A 209 -25.71 4.35 -0.44
C THR A 209 -25.02 4.05 0.89
N ARG A 210 -25.46 2.99 1.56
CA ARG A 210 -24.99 2.58 2.88
C ARG A 210 -24.16 1.32 2.81
N TYR A 211 -23.08 1.26 3.59
CA TYR A 211 -22.15 0.12 3.64
C TYR A 211 -21.97 -0.31 5.10
N TRP A 212 -22.13 -1.60 5.39
CA TRP A 212 -21.95 -2.17 6.73
C TRP A 212 -20.63 -2.94 6.78
N PHE A 213 -19.59 -2.31 7.33
CA PHE A 213 -18.25 -2.89 7.52
C PHE A 213 -18.17 -3.58 8.87
N ASP A 214 -18.50 -4.87 8.89
CA ASP A 214 -18.71 -5.66 10.10
C ASP A 214 -18.21 -7.10 9.98
N TRP A 215 -17.30 -7.40 9.03
CA TRP A 215 -16.61 -8.69 8.94
C TRP A 215 -15.10 -8.53 8.95
N MET A 216 -14.44 -8.98 10.01
CA MET A 216 -13.01 -8.79 10.20
C MET A 216 -12.18 -9.86 9.51
N ALA A 217 -11.05 -9.44 8.98
CA ALA A 217 -9.94 -10.28 8.53
C ALA A 217 -8.62 -9.64 8.98
N GLN A 218 -7.56 -10.45 8.95
CA GLN A 218 -6.23 -10.01 9.33
C GLN A 218 -5.16 -10.54 8.37
N TYR A 219 -4.19 -9.67 8.05
CA TYR A 219 -3.04 -9.98 7.20
C TYR A 219 -1.74 -9.70 7.94
N HIS A 220 -0.69 -10.43 7.58
CA HIS A 220 0.67 -10.21 8.07
C HIS A 220 1.22 -8.88 7.55
N GLU A 221 2.00 -8.21 8.39
CA GLU A 221 2.80 -7.03 8.06
C GLU A 221 4.18 -7.20 8.71
N ALA A 222 5.22 -6.67 8.09
CA ALA A 222 6.57 -6.65 8.61
C ALA A 222 6.60 -6.00 9.99
N GLN A 223 7.31 -6.67 10.90
CA GLN A 223 7.62 -6.06 12.19
C GLN A 223 8.51 -4.84 12.02
N LEU A 224 8.37 -3.87 12.92
CA LEU A 224 9.27 -2.72 12.98
C LEU A 224 10.55 -3.04 13.75
N GLU A 225 11.61 -2.31 13.43
CA GLU A 225 12.86 -2.35 14.17
C GLU A 225 12.63 -2.16 15.67
N GLY A 226 13.25 -3.02 16.48
CA GLY A 226 12.92 -3.16 17.91
C GLY A 226 11.87 -4.23 18.21
N GLY A 227 11.35 -4.91 17.18
CA GLY A 227 10.62 -6.17 17.31
C GLY A 227 9.12 -6.02 17.52
N LEU A 228 8.50 -4.91 17.10
CA LEU A 228 7.05 -4.73 17.20
C LEU A 228 6.33 -5.56 16.12
N PRO A 229 5.60 -6.63 16.47
CA PRO A 229 4.75 -7.33 15.49
C PRO A 229 3.57 -6.44 15.10
N ARG A 230 3.27 -6.40 13.80
CA ARG A 230 2.16 -5.62 13.24
C ARG A 230 1.25 -6.49 12.39
N ARG A 231 0.01 -6.03 12.24
CA ARG A 231 -1.01 -6.69 11.42
C ARG A 231 -1.86 -5.65 10.73
N ARG A 232 -2.16 -5.87 9.46
CA ARG A 232 -3.21 -5.15 8.77
C ARG A 232 -4.54 -5.78 9.10
N ASN A 233 -5.39 -5.03 9.80
CA ASN A 233 -6.74 -5.45 10.14
C ASN A 233 -7.70 -4.81 9.13
N VAL A 234 -8.66 -5.62 8.64
CA VAL A 234 -9.58 -5.23 7.57
C VAL A 234 -11.00 -5.56 8.00
N LEU A 235 -11.91 -4.60 7.91
CA LEU A 235 -13.35 -4.79 8.03
C LEU A 235 -13.98 -4.75 6.64
N TYR A 236 -14.35 -5.91 6.14
CA TYR A 236 -15.08 -6.06 4.89
C TYR A 236 -16.57 -5.70 5.07
N ALA A 237 -17.17 -5.16 4.02
CA ALA A 237 -18.60 -4.93 4.00
C ALA A 237 -19.34 -6.27 3.93
N THR A 238 -20.34 -6.49 4.76
CA THR A 238 -21.28 -7.63 4.59
C THR A 238 -22.56 -7.25 3.88
N ARG A 239 -22.85 -5.95 3.81
CA ARG A 239 -24.04 -5.43 3.15
C ARG A 239 -23.76 -4.07 2.53
N VAL A 240 -24.37 -3.84 1.38
CA VAL A 240 -24.50 -2.53 0.72
C VAL A 240 -25.97 -2.33 0.39
N GLU A 241 -26.52 -1.15 0.64
CA GLU A 241 -27.92 -0.83 0.37
C GLU A 241 -28.07 0.58 -0.16
N ASP A 242 -28.80 0.75 -1.27
CA ASP A 242 -29.10 2.06 -1.82
C ASP A 242 -30.30 2.73 -1.15
N ARG A 243 -30.60 3.98 -1.53
CA ARG A 243 -31.73 4.75 -0.99
C ARG A 243 -33.12 4.19 -1.34
N PHE A 244 -33.20 3.24 -2.27
CA PHE A 244 -34.44 2.61 -2.73
C PHE A 244 -34.67 1.24 -2.08
N GLY A 245 -33.73 0.78 -1.24
CA GLY A 245 -33.81 -0.51 -0.54
C GLY A 245 -33.29 -1.69 -1.37
N ASN A 246 -32.67 -1.46 -2.53
CA ASN A 246 -31.93 -2.52 -3.20
C ASN A 246 -30.68 -2.83 -2.38
N SER A 247 -30.29 -4.10 -2.29
CA SER A 247 -29.16 -4.49 -1.46
C SER A 247 -28.29 -5.57 -2.08
N VAL A 248 -26.99 -5.49 -1.81
CA VAL A 248 -26.01 -6.54 -2.08
C VAL A 248 -25.45 -7.05 -0.76
N THR A 249 -25.42 -8.36 -0.58
CA THR A 249 -24.91 -9.06 0.61
C THR A 249 -23.67 -9.85 0.25
N TYR A 250 -22.63 -9.70 1.07
CA TYR A 250 -21.36 -10.39 0.95
C TYR A 250 -21.23 -11.39 2.09
N THR A 251 -21.02 -12.67 1.76
CA THR A 251 -20.92 -13.77 2.73
C THR A 251 -19.48 -14.26 2.81
N TYR A 252 -18.97 -14.33 4.03
CA TYR A 252 -17.58 -14.72 4.32
C TYR A 252 -17.55 -15.91 5.28
N THR A 253 -16.41 -16.62 5.32
CA THR A 253 -16.23 -17.81 6.18
C THR A 253 -14.96 -17.81 7.03
N ASN A 254 -14.13 -16.77 6.95
CA ASN A 254 -12.89 -16.69 7.74
C ASN A 254 -13.15 -16.31 9.21
N ALA A 255 -12.25 -16.76 10.10
CA ALA A 255 -12.14 -16.21 11.44
C ALA A 255 -11.62 -14.76 11.41
N TYR A 256 -11.91 -13.97 12.44
CA TYR A 256 -11.54 -12.55 12.51
C TYR A 256 -10.02 -12.30 12.35
N ASN A 257 -9.20 -13.23 12.81
CA ASN A 257 -7.73 -13.19 12.78
C ASN A 257 -7.12 -14.00 11.62
N ALA A 258 -7.92 -14.34 10.61
CA ALA A 258 -7.48 -15.04 9.41
C ALA A 258 -7.71 -14.17 8.17
N ARG A 259 -7.07 -14.54 7.06
CA ARG A 259 -7.25 -13.88 5.77
C ARG A 259 -8.73 -13.87 5.34
N GLY A 260 -9.14 -12.83 4.62
CA GLY A 260 -10.50 -12.69 4.12
C GLY A 260 -10.90 -13.83 3.19
N ARG A 261 -12.06 -14.45 3.43
CA ARG A 261 -12.58 -15.57 2.63
C ARG A 261 -14.04 -15.36 2.24
N LEU A 262 -14.24 -14.54 1.20
CA LEU A 262 -15.55 -14.27 0.59
C LEU A 262 -16.01 -15.49 -0.21
N THR A 263 -17.19 -16.03 0.08
CA THR A 263 -17.74 -17.19 -0.65
C THR A 263 -18.88 -16.81 -1.58
N THR A 264 -19.60 -15.72 -1.30
CA THR A 264 -20.79 -15.36 -2.07
C THR A 264 -21.04 -13.85 -2.08
N ILE A 265 -21.42 -13.32 -3.24
CA ILE A 265 -22.03 -12.00 -3.41
C ILE A 265 -23.43 -12.22 -3.95
N SER A 266 -24.46 -11.72 -3.27
CA SER A 266 -25.86 -11.91 -3.66
C SER A 266 -26.62 -10.61 -3.59
N SER A 267 -27.44 -10.32 -4.60
CA SER A 267 -28.24 -9.11 -4.68
C SER A 267 -29.72 -9.40 -4.46
N SER A 268 -30.47 -8.40 -3.97
CA SER A 268 -31.92 -8.46 -3.79
C SER A 268 -32.70 -8.68 -5.09
N ASP A 269 -32.06 -8.48 -6.24
CA ASP A 269 -32.60 -8.77 -7.58
C ASP A 269 -32.26 -10.17 -8.12
N GLY A 270 -31.64 -11.03 -7.31
CA GLY A 270 -31.36 -12.43 -7.63
C GLY A 270 -29.99 -12.71 -8.27
N ARG A 271 -29.22 -11.69 -8.64
CA ARG A 271 -27.83 -11.87 -9.12
C ARG A 271 -26.97 -12.50 -8.03
N THR A 272 -26.18 -13.51 -8.39
CA THR A 272 -25.30 -14.22 -7.45
C THR A 272 -23.96 -14.53 -8.08
N ILE A 273 -22.87 -14.29 -7.35
CA ILE A 273 -21.52 -14.75 -7.67
C ILE A 273 -21.03 -15.63 -6.52
N THR A 274 -20.41 -16.76 -6.85
CA THR A 274 -19.79 -17.68 -5.88
C THR A 274 -18.30 -17.80 -6.11
N LEU A 275 -17.53 -17.91 -5.02
CA LEU A 275 -16.08 -18.07 -5.07
C LEU A 275 -15.66 -19.41 -4.44
N GLY A 276 -14.76 -20.12 -5.11
CA GLY A 276 -14.08 -21.31 -4.61
C GLY A 276 -12.61 -21.02 -4.31
N TYR A 277 -12.00 -21.83 -3.44
CA TYR A 277 -10.62 -21.65 -2.98
C TYR A 277 -9.81 -22.94 -3.13
N ASN A 278 -8.52 -22.82 -3.43
CA ASN A 278 -7.58 -23.94 -3.45
C ASN A 278 -7.12 -24.33 -2.03
N GLY A 279 -6.29 -25.37 -1.94
CA GLY A 279 -5.74 -25.88 -0.67
C GLY A 279 -4.82 -24.90 0.07
N ASP A 280 -4.20 -23.97 -0.66
CA ASP A 280 -3.37 -22.90 -0.08
C ASP A 280 -4.22 -21.73 0.44
N GLY A 281 -5.54 -21.73 0.20
CA GLY A 281 -6.48 -20.72 0.65
C GLY A 281 -6.58 -19.48 -0.26
N HIS A 282 -6.14 -19.57 -1.52
CA HIS A 282 -6.34 -18.53 -2.53
C HIS A 282 -7.56 -18.86 -3.40
N VAL A 283 -8.21 -17.83 -3.96
CA VAL A 283 -9.37 -17.99 -4.84
C VAL A 283 -8.97 -18.83 -6.06
N SER A 284 -9.61 -19.97 -6.27
CA SER A 284 -9.34 -20.84 -7.41
C SER A 284 -10.38 -20.69 -8.51
N THR A 285 -11.62 -20.37 -8.13
CA THR A 285 -12.74 -20.25 -9.05
C THR A 285 -13.63 -19.08 -8.67
N VAL A 286 -14.19 -18.41 -9.67
CA VAL A 286 -15.33 -17.50 -9.52
C VAL A 286 -16.38 -17.95 -10.53
N GLY A 287 -17.64 -17.99 -10.13
CA GLY A 287 -18.73 -18.39 -11.02
C GLY A 287 -20.00 -17.59 -10.80
N ASP A 288 -20.77 -17.41 -11.87
CA ASP A 288 -22.08 -16.74 -11.86
C ASP A 288 -23.26 -17.72 -12.02
N GLY A 289 -22.98 -19.03 -11.92
CA GLY A 289 -23.93 -20.11 -12.14
C GLY A 289 -23.97 -20.64 -13.58
N THR A 290 -23.49 -19.88 -14.56
CA THR A 290 -23.43 -20.29 -15.98
C THR A 290 -22.01 -20.28 -16.55
N ARG A 291 -21.21 -19.30 -16.12
CA ARG A 291 -19.83 -19.07 -16.51
C ARG A 291 -18.93 -19.27 -15.31
N SER A 292 -17.70 -19.72 -15.57
CA SER A 292 -16.69 -19.89 -14.54
C SER A 292 -15.36 -19.33 -15.03
N TRP A 293 -14.70 -18.60 -14.15
CA TRP A 293 -13.33 -18.13 -14.28
C TRP A 293 -12.44 -19.01 -13.40
N GLN A 294 -11.25 -19.33 -13.88
CA GLN A 294 -10.25 -20.13 -13.15
C GLN A 294 -8.99 -19.30 -12.93
N TYR A 295 -8.37 -19.48 -11.77
CA TYR A 295 -7.21 -18.70 -11.34
C TYR A 295 -6.01 -19.61 -11.13
N GLU A 296 -4.91 -19.26 -11.79
CA GLU A 296 -3.68 -20.06 -11.83
C GLU A 296 -2.56 -19.35 -11.09
N TYR A 297 -1.78 -20.11 -10.32
CA TYR A 297 -0.75 -19.58 -9.44
C TYR A 297 0.59 -20.29 -9.66
N ALA A 298 1.69 -19.56 -9.46
CA ALA A 298 3.03 -20.12 -9.39
C ALA A 298 3.70 -19.81 -8.05
N SER A 299 4.72 -20.58 -7.70
CA SER A 299 5.60 -20.25 -6.58
C SER A 299 6.67 -19.25 -7.03
N VAL A 300 6.94 -18.25 -6.20
CA VAL A 300 8.05 -17.31 -6.38
C VAL A 300 9.00 -17.47 -5.20
N GLY A 301 10.21 -17.96 -5.45
CA GLY A 301 11.14 -18.32 -4.38
C GLY A 301 10.58 -19.38 -3.43
N THR A 302 10.89 -19.26 -2.14
CA THR A 302 10.34 -20.13 -1.09
C THR A 302 9.04 -19.51 -0.59
N GLY A 303 7.98 -20.28 -0.33
CA GLY A 303 6.78 -19.84 0.41
C GLY A 303 5.84 -18.82 -0.26
N LYS A 304 6.30 -17.99 -1.21
CA LYS A 304 5.45 -16.98 -1.87
C LYS A 304 4.71 -17.57 -3.07
N ARG A 305 3.49 -17.07 -3.28
CA ARG A 305 2.66 -17.36 -4.47
C ARG A 305 2.43 -16.07 -5.24
N THR A 306 2.33 -16.18 -6.55
CA THR A 306 1.88 -15.09 -7.44
C THR A 306 0.79 -15.62 -8.35
N LEU A 307 -0.21 -14.79 -8.66
CA LEU A 307 -1.23 -15.09 -9.65
C LEU A 307 -0.62 -14.95 -11.07
N THR A 308 -0.63 -16.03 -11.84
CA THR A 308 -0.02 -16.08 -13.18
C THR A 308 -1.03 -16.16 -14.32
N GLY A 309 -2.30 -16.45 -14.02
CA GLY A 309 -3.31 -16.55 -15.06
C GLY A 309 -4.74 -16.41 -14.56
N VAL A 310 -5.58 -15.82 -15.42
CA VAL A 310 -7.04 -15.82 -15.29
C VAL A 310 -7.62 -16.41 -16.57
N VAL A 311 -8.15 -17.63 -16.48
CA VAL A 311 -8.78 -18.33 -17.61
C VAL A 311 -10.26 -17.97 -17.64
N LEU A 312 -10.69 -17.44 -18.78
CA LEU A 312 -12.06 -16.99 -19.03
C LEU A 312 -12.98 -18.18 -19.37
N PRO A 313 -14.31 -17.99 -19.30
CA PRO A 313 -15.28 -19.06 -19.58
C PRO A 313 -15.19 -19.66 -20.99
N ASP A 314 -14.62 -18.93 -21.96
CA ASP A 314 -14.41 -19.38 -23.34
C ASP A 314 -13.06 -20.10 -23.56
N GLY A 315 -12.25 -20.25 -22.50
CA GLY A 315 -10.93 -20.86 -22.53
C GLY A 315 -9.79 -19.92 -22.94
N SER A 316 -10.08 -18.68 -23.35
CA SER A 316 -9.06 -17.65 -23.51
C SER A 316 -8.53 -17.19 -22.14
N ARG A 317 -7.37 -16.54 -22.07
CA ARG A 317 -6.75 -16.22 -20.77
C ARG A 317 -6.01 -14.89 -20.77
N TRP A 318 -5.93 -14.31 -19.57
CA TRP A 318 -4.90 -13.34 -19.23
C TRP A 318 -3.68 -14.09 -18.72
N SER A 319 -2.50 -13.76 -19.23
CA SER A 319 -1.21 -14.22 -18.67
C SER A 319 -0.60 -13.09 -17.85
N ILE A 320 -0.14 -13.38 -16.64
CA ILE A 320 0.43 -12.39 -15.72
C ILE A 320 1.82 -12.85 -15.32
N ASP A 321 2.82 -12.02 -15.57
CA ASP A 321 4.22 -12.27 -15.27
C ASP A 321 4.73 -11.21 -14.30
N PHE A 322 4.30 -11.35 -13.03
CA PHE A 322 4.60 -10.43 -11.93
C PHE A 322 5.52 -11.07 -10.88
N ALA A 323 6.20 -12.17 -11.20
CA ALA A 323 7.09 -12.84 -10.25
C ALA A 323 8.18 -11.89 -9.72
N ASP A 324 8.76 -11.09 -10.61
CA ASP A 324 9.78 -10.10 -10.26
C ASP A 324 9.18 -8.92 -9.48
N PHE A 325 7.97 -8.45 -9.82
CA PHE A 325 7.25 -7.45 -9.01
C PHE A 325 6.92 -7.97 -7.61
N THR A 326 6.53 -9.24 -7.49
CA THR A 326 6.24 -9.90 -6.21
C THR A 326 7.50 -10.01 -5.35
N ALA A 327 8.64 -10.25 -5.98
CA ALA A 327 9.94 -10.31 -5.30
C ALA A 327 10.61 -8.94 -5.10
N ALA A 328 10.02 -7.87 -5.62
CA ALA A 328 10.62 -6.54 -5.63
C ALA A 328 10.83 -6.02 -4.22
N GLY A 329 12.04 -5.59 -3.93
CA GLY A 329 12.41 -4.98 -2.68
C GLY A 329 13.77 -4.32 -2.80
N PHE A 330 13.92 -3.17 -2.18
CA PHE A 330 15.18 -2.47 -2.04
C PHE A 330 15.46 -2.21 -0.57
N GLY A 331 16.76 -2.12 -0.25
CA GLY A 331 17.22 -1.84 1.10
C GLY A 331 17.93 -0.50 1.16
N TYR A 332 18.44 -0.20 2.35
CA TYR A 332 19.30 0.95 2.59
C TYR A 332 20.67 0.49 3.05
N ASN A 333 21.70 1.27 2.74
CA ASN A 333 23.01 1.02 3.32
C ASN A 333 22.90 1.12 4.86
N ALA A 334 23.64 0.27 5.56
CA ALA A 334 23.62 0.20 7.03
C ALA A 334 25.05 0.34 7.58
N SER A 335 25.15 0.87 8.80
CA SER A 335 26.40 1.07 9.53
C SER A 335 27.20 -0.23 9.60
N GLN A 336 28.45 -0.21 9.15
CA GLN A 336 29.39 -1.30 9.44
C GLN A 336 30.24 -1.00 10.68
N GLN A 337 30.30 0.28 11.09
CA GLN A 337 31.01 0.76 12.27
C GLN A 337 30.26 1.94 12.92
N ALA A 338 30.30 2.04 14.25
CA ALA A 338 29.53 3.02 15.02
C ALA A 338 29.73 4.50 14.64
N GLU A 339 30.83 4.84 13.95
CA GLU A 339 31.16 6.22 13.55
C GLU A 339 30.79 6.57 12.10
N ASP A 340 30.39 5.59 11.28
CA ASP A 340 30.08 5.82 9.87
C ASP A 340 28.72 6.51 9.70
N ILE A 341 28.70 7.78 9.28
CA ILE A 341 27.46 8.51 8.97
C ILE A 341 27.07 8.26 7.51
N TYR A 342 25.98 7.51 7.28
CA TYR A 342 25.45 7.22 5.93
C TYR A 342 23.98 7.67 5.77
N ARG A 343 23.32 8.01 6.88
CA ARG A 343 21.98 8.58 6.89
C ARG A 343 21.89 9.70 7.93
N SER A 344 20.78 10.43 7.88
CA SER A 344 20.36 11.37 8.91
C SER A 344 18.84 11.46 8.94
N CYS A 345 18.33 12.27 9.85
CA CYS A 345 16.94 12.73 9.80
C CYS A 345 16.52 13.32 8.44
N PHE A 346 17.44 13.90 7.68
CA PHE A 346 17.13 14.60 6.42
C PHE A 346 17.41 13.76 5.17
N ASN A 347 18.08 12.63 5.33
CA ASN A 347 18.42 11.72 4.24
C ASN A 347 18.37 10.27 4.76
N PRO A 348 17.45 9.41 4.27
CA PRO A 348 17.30 8.03 4.72
C PRO A 348 18.47 7.12 4.32
N GLY A 349 19.45 7.65 3.56
CA GLY A 349 20.65 6.94 3.12
C GLY A 349 20.58 6.56 1.64
N ASP A 350 21.61 5.86 1.14
CA ASP A 350 21.62 5.39 -0.24
C ASP A 350 20.80 4.10 -0.41
N ILE A 351 20.01 4.04 -1.47
CA ILE A 351 19.25 2.85 -1.85
C ILE A 351 20.23 1.75 -2.32
N LEU A 352 20.14 0.57 -1.71
CA LEU A 352 20.75 -0.66 -2.19
C LEU A 352 19.80 -1.39 -3.13
N TYR A 353 20.35 -2.16 -4.08
CA TYR A 353 19.56 -2.92 -5.06
C TYR A 353 18.65 -2.05 -5.95
N LYS A 354 19.19 -0.95 -6.47
CA LYS A 354 18.49 -0.03 -7.39
C LYS A 354 18.22 -0.62 -8.80
N SER A 355 18.16 -1.94 -8.92
CA SER A 355 17.86 -2.60 -10.19
C SER A 355 16.42 -2.34 -10.60
N SER A 356 16.22 -2.10 -11.90
CA SER A 356 14.89 -2.07 -12.46
C SER A 356 14.26 -3.46 -12.42
N VAL A 357 12.95 -3.49 -12.18
CA VAL A 357 12.14 -4.71 -12.13
C VAL A 357 11.11 -4.61 -13.26
N LEU A 358 10.88 -5.72 -13.96
CA LEU A 358 9.94 -5.80 -15.07
C LEU A 358 8.75 -6.66 -14.66
N GLY A 359 7.55 -6.25 -15.06
CA GLY A 359 6.36 -7.09 -15.00
C GLY A 359 5.56 -6.97 -16.29
N ALA A 360 4.83 -8.03 -16.65
CA ALA A 360 4.06 -8.04 -17.88
C ALA A 360 2.67 -8.65 -17.72
N ILE A 361 1.73 -8.16 -18.54
CA ILE A 361 0.40 -8.76 -18.72
C ILE A 361 0.18 -9.01 -20.21
N GLU A 362 -0.29 -10.20 -20.54
CA GLU A 362 -0.78 -10.55 -21.87
C GLU A 362 -2.30 -10.65 -21.85
N HIS A 363 -2.94 -9.87 -22.72
CA HIS A 363 -4.38 -9.87 -22.97
C HIS A 363 -4.78 -11.13 -23.77
N PRO A 364 -6.00 -11.67 -23.61
CA PRO A 364 -6.53 -12.79 -24.40
C PRO A 364 -6.42 -12.68 -25.93
N SER A 365 -6.25 -11.46 -26.45
CA SER A 365 -6.06 -11.19 -27.89
C SER A 365 -4.60 -11.28 -28.36
N GLY A 366 -3.65 -11.52 -27.45
CA GLY A 366 -2.20 -11.55 -27.71
C GLY A 366 -1.51 -10.18 -27.59
N ALA A 367 -2.22 -9.11 -27.22
CA ALA A 367 -1.58 -7.85 -26.88
C ALA A 367 -0.84 -7.97 -25.54
N ARG A 368 0.39 -7.48 -25.46
CA ARG A 368 1.25 -7.58 -24.28
C ARG A 368 1.70 -6.20 -23.80
N GLY A 369 1.46 -5.93 -22.53
CA GLY A 369 1.90 -4.74 -21.81
C GLY A 369 3.08 -5.10 -20.91
N GLU A 370 4.18 -4.38 -21.05
CA GLU A 370 5.38 -4.47 -20.21
C GLU A 370 5.57 -3.18 -19.42
N PHE A 371 5.92 -3.35 -18.15
CA PHE A 371 6.03 -2.26 -17.19
C PHE A 371 7.35 -2.40 -16.43
N THR A 372 8.20 -1.39 -16.53
CA THR A 372 9.48 -1.34 -15.82
C THR A 372 9.38 -0.35 -14.69
N VAL A 373 9.64 -0.79 -13.47
CA VAL A 373 9.75 0.07 -12.29
C VAL A 373 11.19 0.15 -11.80
N THR A 374 11.57 1.28 -11.22
CA THR A 374 12.91 1.48 -10.64
C THR A 374 12.77 2.19 -9.30
N PRO A 375 13.54 1.82 -8.25
CA PRO A 375 13.55 2.58 -7.01
C PRO A 375 13.98 4.02 -7.28
N HIS A 376 13.15 4.98 -6.89
CA HIS A 376 13.37 6.39 -7.11
C HIS A 376 13.10 7.20 -5.86
N ARG A 377 13.96 8.21 -5.63
CA ARG A 377 13.81 9.14 -4.52
C ARG A 377 12.87 10.28 -4.92
N HIS A 378 11.85 10.46 -4.11
CA HIS A 378 10.96 11.61 -4.15
C HIS A 378 11.18 12.50 -2.95
N GLY A 379 10.70 13.73 -3.01
CA GLY A 379 10.73 14.58 -1.83
C GLY A 379 9.84 15.79 -1.90
N ARG A 380 9.82 16.46 -0.75
CA ARG A 380 9.02 17.63 -0.43
C ARG A 380 9.95 18.83 -0.28
N SER A 381 9.39 20.01 -0.44
CA SER A 381 10.06 21.27 -0.17
C SER A 381 9.52 21.91 1.11
N ASN A 382 10.32 22.80 1.70
CA ASN A 382 9.95 23.62 2.85
C ASN A 382 9.49 22.79 4.05
N VAL A 383 10.11 21.63 4.29
CA VAL A 383 9.77 20.77 5.41
C VAL A 383 10.51 21.24 6.67
N PRO A 384 9.84 21.33 7.83
CA PRO A 384 10.51 21.64 9.08
C PRO A 384 11.49 20.53 9.46
N ALA A 385 12.72 20.92 9.81
CA ALA A 385 13.73 20.02 10.33
C ALA A 385 13.37 19.53 11.74
N GLN A 386 12.59 18.46 11.85
CA GLN A 386 12.20 17.86 13.14
C GLN A 386 12.57 16.38 13.18
N CYS A 387 13.36 16.02 14.20
CA CYS A 387 14.04 14.74 14.29
C CYS A 387 13.83 14.12 15.66
N GLU A 388 13.34 12.89 15.66
CA GLU A 388 13.36 12.03 16.83
C GLU A 388 14.74 11.40 17.00
N ASN A 389 15.05 10.95 18.23
CA ASN A 389 16.35 10.41 18.66
C ASN A 389 17.54 11.37 18.58
N PHE A 390 17.34 12.60 18.09
CA PHE A 390 18.37 13.62 18.15
C PHE A 390 18.76 13.93 19.60
N THR A 391 20.03 13.73 19.91
CA THR A 391 20.59 13.87 21.27
C THR A 391 21.72 14.89 21.34
N LEU A 392 21.96 15.41 22.55
CA LEU A 392 23.01 16.38 22.85
C LEU A 392 23.79 15.98 24.10
N PRO A 393 25.10 16.31 24.18
CA PRO A 393 25.91 16.98 23.15
C PRO A 393 26.42 16.05 22.04
N ILE A 394 26.27 14.73 22.19
CA ILE A 394 26.72 13.71 21.24
C ILE A 394 25.47 13.13 20.58
N ASN A 395 25.40 13.22 19.25
CA ASN A 395 24.32 12.67 18.45
C ASN A 395 24.82 11.54 17.55
N SER A 396 23.97 10.55 17.29
CA SER A 396 24.18 9.56 16.23
C SER A 396 23.21 9.83 15.09
N PRO A 397 23.62 10.48 13.99
CA PRO A 397 22.71 10.75 12.87
C PRO A 397 22.04 9.49 12.29
N ASN A 398 22.64 8.31 12.51
CA ASN A 398 22.14 7.04 12.02
C ASN A 398 20.93 6.49 12.78
N ASP A 399 20.60 6.99 13.97
CA ASP A 399 19.37 6.63 14.69
C ASP A 399 18.28 7.70 14.66
N ASP A 400 18.61 8.90 14.17
CA ASP A 400 17.66 10.01 14.02
C ASP A 400 16.50 9.63 13.10
N VAL A 401 15.25 9.93 13.45
CA VAL A 401 14.08 9.65 12.59
C VAL A 401 13.36 10.96 12.25
N ALA A 402 13.02 11.17 10.99
CA ALA A 402 12.28 12.34 10.54
C ALA A 402 10.84 12.26 11.07
N PHE A 403 10.43 13.25 11.85
CA PHE A 403 9.04 13.32 12.28
C PHE A 403 8.12 13.67 11.09
N TYR A 404 8.59 14.56 10.23
CA TYR A 404 7.99 14.86 8.93
C TYR A 404 8.97 14.43 7.85
N PRO A 405 8.71 13.32 7.14
CA PRO A 405 9.64 12.86 6.11
C PRO A 405 9.85 13.95 5.05
N ILE A 406 11.11 14.22 4.73
CA ILE A 406 11.53 15.20 3.72
C ILE A 406 11.55 14.57 2.34
N ASN A 407 11.98 13.33 2.29
CA ASN A 407 12.11 12.52 1.10
C ASN A 407 11.80 11.07 1.45
N TRP A 408 11.43 10.31 0.43
CA TRP A 408 11.06 8.91 0.53
C TRP A 408 11.46 8.23 -0.77
N ASP A 409 11.64 6.91 -0.72
CA ASP A 409 11.94 6.11 -1.90
C ASP A 409 10.76 5.18 -2.17
N ALA A 410 10.44 5.00 -3.44
CA ALA A 410 9.39 4.10 -3.89
C ALA A 410 9.79 3.47 -5.22
N TYR A 411 9.15 2.35 -5.58
CA TYR A 411 9.19 1.87 -6.96
C TYR A 411 8.35 2.79 -7.85
N SER A 412 9.00 3.46 -8.79
CA SER A 412 8.33 4.32 -9.77
C SER A 412 8.39 3.72 -11.17
N LEU A 413 7.28 3.76 -11.92
CA LEU A 413 7.24 3.34 -13.32
C LEU A 413 8.20 4.21 -14.15
N THR A 414 9.19 3.62 -14.80
CA THR A 414 10.14 4.33 -15.67
C THR A 414 9.91 4.06 -17.16
N ALA A 415 9.30 2.93 -17.50
CA ALA A 415 8.93 2.60 -18.87
C ALA A 415 7.64 1.78 -18.94
N LYS A 416 6.83 2.04 -19.97
CA LYS A 416 5.71 1.18 -20.39
C LYS A 416 5.89 0.83 -21.86
N GLN A 417 5.69 -0.42 -22.24
CA GLN A 417 5.67 -0.84 -23.63
C GLN A 417 4.41 -1.65 -23.92
N VAL A 418 3.80 -1.43 -25.08
CA VAL A 418 2.67 -2.22 -25.57
C VAL A 418 3.00 -2.76 -26.95
N SER A 419 2.87 -4.07 -27.12
CA SER A 419 3.13 -4.79 -28.36
C SER A 419 2.06 -5.87 -28.60
N GLY A 420 2.04 -6.50 -29.77
CA GLY A 420 1.13 -7.61 -30.05
C GLY A 420 0.79 -7.77 -31.54
N PRO A 421 0.00 -8.78 -31.89
CA PRO A 421 -0.42 -9.03 -33.27
C PRO A 421 -1.08 -7.80 -33.90
N GLY A 422 -0.53 -7.36 -35.04
CA GLY A 422 -1.07 -6.20 -35.78
C GLY A 422 -0.81 -4.83 -35.14
N LEU A 423 -0.05 -4.76 -34.04
CA LEU A 423 0.32 -3.51 -33.39
C LEU A 423 1.77 -3.15 -33.67
N THR A 424 2.03 -1.91 -34.07
CA THR A 424 3.36 -1.33 -33.93
C THR A 424 3.66 -1.16 -32.45
N THR A 425 4.84 -1.57 -32.02
CA THR A 425 5.26 -1.42 -30.63
C THR A 425 5.24 0.06 -30.20
N MET A 426 4.50 0.34 -29.15
CA MET A 426 4.40 1.66 -28.53
C MET A 426 5.19 1.66 -27.23
N ALA A 427 6.05 2.65 -27.03
CA ALA A 427 6.84 2.80 -25.81
C ALA A 427 6.65 4.20 -25.19
N TRP A 428 6.47 4.23 -23.88
CA TRP A 428 6.45 5.44 -23.06
C TRP A 428 7.61 5.42 -22.09
N SER A 429 8.21 6.58 -21.84
CA SER A 429 9.20 6.77 -20.76
C SER A 429 8.71 7.80 -19.76
N TYR A 430 9.16 7.64 -18.51
CA TYR A 430 8.74 8.47 -17.37
C TYR A 430 9.98 9.00 -16.66
N GLU A 431 9.99 10.31 -16.40
CA GLU A 431 11.06 10.99 -15.68
C GLU A 431 10.47 11.81 -14.53
N TYR A 432 11.06 11.68 -13.34
CA TYR A 432 10.59 12.32 -12.11
C TYR A 432 11.66 13.23 -11.50
N GLY A 433 11.29 14.45 -11.16
CA GLY A 433 12.13 15.41 -10.44
C GLY A 433 11.38 16.07 -9.29
N SER A 434 12.04 16.31 -8.15
CA SER A 434 11.44 16.98 -6.98
C SER A 434 12.37 18.04 -6.43
N SER A 435 11.84 19.22 -6.10
CA SER A 435 12.54 20.15 -5.21
C SER A 435 12.55 19.57 -3.80
N ILE A 436 13.72 19.30 -3.24
CA ILE A 436 13.87 18.76 -1.89
C ILE A 436 14.53 19.83 -1.03
N SER A 437 13.81 20.33 -0.02
CA SER A 437 14.35 21.32 0.90
C SER A 437 13.73 21.21 2.27
N TRP A 438 14.52 21.58 3.27
CA TRP A 438 14.11 21.71 4.65
C TRP A 438 14.56 23.06 5.18
N PHE A 439 13.96 23.47 6.30
CA PHE A 439 14.36 24.66 7.01
C PHE A 439 14.54 24.34 8.50
N ASN A 440 15.45 25.05 9.14
CA ASN A 440 15.59 25.04 10.58
C ASN A 440 14.63 26.12 11.11
N PRO A 441 13.49 25.76 11.72
CA PRO A 441 12.67 26.76 12.41
C PRO A 441 13.53 27.45 13.48
N PRO A 442 13.18 28.68 13.89
CA PRO A 442 13.85 29.34 15.00
C PRO A 442 13.66 28.52 16.29
N SER A 443 14.53 27.54 16.53
CA SER A 443 14.61 26.86 17.82
C SER A 443 15.40 27.78 18.74
N GLY A 444 14.79 28.19 19.85
CA GLY A 444 15.55 28.83 20.92
C GLY A 444 16.70 27.90 21.31
N GLY A 445 17.94 28.25 20.98
CA GLY A 445 19.12 27.43 21.31
C GLY A 445 20.15 27.23 20.20
N GLY A 446 19.88 27.58 18.94
CA GLY A 446 20.87 27.50 17.84
C GLY A 446 21.13 26.09 17.31
N TYR A 447 20.16 25.19 17.47
CA TYR A 447 20.27 23.79 17.05
C TYR A 447 19.87 23.61 15.57
N PRO A 448 20.41 22.58 14.88
CA PRO A 448 20.07 22.29 13.48
C PRO A 448 18.70 21.62 13.30
N ILE A 449 17.90 21.52 14.38
CA ILE A 449 16.55 20.95 14.37
C ILE A 449 15.61 21.82 15.20
N CYS A 450 14.33 21.64 14.96
CA CYS A 450 13.26 22.16 15.79
C CYS A 450 13.15 21.39 17.11
N GLN A 451 13.12 22.11 18.23
CA GLN A 451 12.95 21.53 19.56
C GLN A 451 11.60 21.90 20.22
N ASP A 452 10.83 22.81 19.63
CA ASP A 452 9.55 23.26 20.18
C ASP A 452 8.40 22.36 19.71
N GLN A 453 7.87 21.53 20.60
CA GLN A 453 6.80 20.59 20.30
C GLN A 453 5.52 21.22 19.72
N ASN A 454 5.33 22.55 19.82
CA ASN A 454 4.10 23.24 19.40
C ASN A 454 4.31 24.33 18.32
N GLY A 455 5.51 24.42 17.72
CA GLY A 455 5.83 25.45 16.72
C GLY A 455 6.47 24.94 15.43
N CYS A 456 6.91 23.68 15.39
CA CYS A 456 7.61 23.11 14.25
C CYS A 456 6.69 22.80 13.07
N GLU A 457 5.41 22.57 13.34
CA GLU A 457 4.46 22.01 12.39
C GLU A 457 3.82 23.04 11.46
N ALA A 458 4.02 24.33 11.73
CA ALA A 458 3.51 25.42 10.91
C ALA A 458 4.26 25.47 9.56
N PRO A 459 3.56 25.61 8.43
CA PRO A 459 4.22 25.79 7.14
C PRO A 459 4.97 27.13 7.12
N VAL A 460 6.25 27.10 6.72
CA VAL A 460 7.02 28.34 6.49
C VAL A 460 6.73 28.94 5.11
N CYS A 461 6.35 28.10 4.14
CA CYS A 461 5.91 28.58 2.86
C CYS A 461 4.38 28.63 2.80
N THR A 462 3.83 29.83 2.60
CA THR A 462 2.38 30.07 2.59
C THR A 462 1.87 30.73 1.32
N ASP A 463 2.75 30.90 0.31
CA ASP A 463 2.40 31.46 -0.98
C ASP A 463 3.25 30.86 -2.11
N ASP A 464 2.87 31.11 -3.36
CA ASP A 464 3.50 30.48 -4.52
C ASP A 464 4.94 30.95 -4.79
N SER A 465 5.40 32.06 -4.20
CA SER A 465 6.74 32.59 -4.45
C SER A 465 7.86 31.80 -3.76
N CYS A 466 7.54 31.10 -2.67
CA CYS A 466 8.45 30.20 -1.95
C CYS A 466 8.21 28.72 -2.26
N ALA A 467 7.15 28.39 -3.00
CA ALA A 467 6.69 27.02 -3.15
C ALA A 467 7.62 26.24 -4.09
N GLY A 468 8.08 25.07 -3.63
CA GLY A 468 8.78 24.10 -4.46
C GLY A 468 7.81 23.30 -5.33
N THR A 469 8.38 22.58 -6.29
CA THR A 469 7.59 21.78 -7.24
C THR A 469 8.14 20.36 -7.40
N LYS A 470 7.24 19.47 -7.80
CA LYS A 470 7.54 18.14 -8.32
C LYS A 470 7.12 18.07 -9.78
N VAL A 471 7.92 17.45 -10.61
CA VAL A 471 7.70 17.37 -12.05
C VAL A 471 7.78 15.91 -12.50
N THR A 472 6.78 15.50 -13.26
CA THR A 472 6.77 14.21 -13.97
C THR A 472 6.65 14.49 -15.46
N THR A 473 7.60 14.01 -16.25
CA THR A 473 7.54 14.09 -17.71
C THR A 473 7.30 12.70 -18.27
N VAL A 474 6.23 12.57 -19.07
CA VAL A 474 5.90 11.36 -19.82
C VAL A 474 6.20 11.62 -21.28
N THR A 475 7.08 10.83 -21.89
CA THR A 475 7.34 10.86 -23.33
C THR A 475 6.58 9.71 -23.98
N ALA A 476 5.82 10.00 -25.03
CA ALA A 476 4.97 9.06 -25.75
C ALA A 476 5.71 8.45 -26.97
N PRO A 477 5.15 7.41 -27.61
CA PRO A 477 5.81 6.68 -28.71
C PRO A 477 6.14 7.54 -29.93
N ASP A 478 5.40 8.62 -30.16
CA ASP A 478 5.59 9.56 -31.27
C ASP A 478 6.62 10.66 -30.96
N GLY A 479 7.26 10.61 -29.78
CA GLY A 479 8.20 11.61 -29.31
C GLY A 479 7.54 12.81 -28.61
N SER A 480 6.21 12.92 -28.64
CA SER A 480 5.50 13.95 -27.88
C SER A 480 5.67 13.73 -26.38
N TRP A 481 5.65 14.81 -25.61
CA TRP A 481 5.78 14.75 -24.16
C TRP A 481 4.66 15.50 -23.46
N THR A 482 4.25 14.99 -22.31
CA THR A 482 3.36 15.65 -21.36
C THR A 482 4.09 15.81 -20.03
N ARG A 483 4.16 17.04 -19.53
CA ARG A 483 4.79 17.38 -18.26
C ARG A 483 3.75 17.83 -17.24
N TYR A 484 3.73 17.12 -16.13
CA TYR A 484 2.88 17.37 -14.98
C TYR A 484 3.71 18.08 -13.91
N THR A 485 3.27 19.24 -13.46
CA THR A 485 3.90 19.99 -12.37
C THR A 485 2.95 20.04 -11.19
N PHE A 486 3.40 19.50 -10.07
CA PHE A 486 2.69 19.45 -8.80
C PHE A 486 3.36 20.34 -7.77
N GLY A 487 2.57 20.83 -6.83
CA GLY A 487 3.09 21.41 -5.59
C GLY A 487 3.67 20.31 -4.71
N ASN A 488 4.79 20.58 -4.05
CA ASN A 488 5.38 19.66 -3.08
C ASN A 488 5.83 20.36 -1.78
N SER A 489 5.32 21.56 -1.50
CA SER A 489 5.67 22.30 -0.28
C SER A 489 4.82 21.90 0.91
N TYR A 490 5.50 21.49 1.98
CA TYR A 490 4.95 21.03 3.26
C TYR A 490 3.72 21.83 3.69
N ARG A 491 2.58 21.15 3.85
CA ARG A 491 1.30 21.72 4.33
C ARG A 491 0.77 22.95 3.56
N TYR A 492 1.32 23.26 2.39
CA TYR A 492 0.84 24.35 1.53
C TYR A 492 0.11 23.82 0.30
N ASN A 493 0.82 23.12 -0.60
CA ASN A 493 0.27 22.71 -1.90
C ASN A 493 0.63 21.27 -2.32
N GLU A 494 1.05 20.43 -1.38
CA GLU A 494 1.53 19.07 -1.68
C GLU A 494 0.49 18.22 -2.39
N GLY A 495 0.88 17.64 -3.52
CA GLY A 495 0.03 16.80 -4.37
C GLY A 495 -0.93 17.62 -5.25
N LYS A 496 -1.02 18.94 -5.09
CA LYS A 496 -1.88 19.76 -5.94
C LYS A 496 -1.27 19.87 -7.33
N MET A 497 -2.04 19.47 -8.35
CA MET A 497 -1.67 19.70 -9.75
C MET A 497 -1.68 21.21 -10.04
N LEU A 498 -0.53 21.78 -10.39
CA LEU A 498 -0.35 23.22 -10.63
C LEU A 498 -0.33 23.56 -12.12
N ARG A 499 0.29 22.71 -12.94
CA ARG A 499 0.45 22.96 -14.38
C ARG A 499 0.55 21.68 -15.19
N LEU A 500 -0.12 21.66 -16.34
CA LEU A 500 0.02 20.64 -17.37
C LEU A 500 0.62 21.29 -18.63
N GLN A 501 1.71 20.73 -19.15
CA GLN A 501 2.35 21.19 -20.38
C GLN A 501 2.45 20.04 -21.38
N LYS A 502 2.34 20.35 -22.67
CA LYS A 502 2.48 19.38 -23.76
C LYS A 502 3.44 19.94 -24.82
N GLY A 503 4.23 19.08 -25.44
CA GLY A 503 5.12 19.42 -26.54
C GLY A 503 5.41 18.22 -27.43
N SER A 504 6.16 18.45 -28.50
CA SER A 504 6.55 17.47 -29.51
C SER A 504 7.96 17.71 -29.98
#